data_AF-A0A9E7RXY0-F1
#
_entry.id   AF-A0A9E7RXY0-F1
#
_cell.length_a   1.000
_cell.length_b   1.000
_cell.length_c   1.000
_cell.angle_alpha   90.00
_cell.angle_beta   90.00
_cell.angle_gamma   90.00
#
_symmetry.space_group_name_H-M   'P 1'
#
loop_
_entity.id
_entity.type
_entity.pdbx_description
1 polymer ?
#
loop_
_entity_poly.entity_id
_entity_poly.type
_entity_poly.pdbx_seq_one_letter_code
_entity_poly.pdbx_strand_id
1 'polypeptide(L)'
;MNIIKIASCLEKNNIVFCGGSVRETYQEITEALRDQKIPGDPVMVYIPSPMPLKAGLMMIMRSHDPEAPDKLTVNELLERLSSLESMTWVFMDHFEDLSEKASRKYLWLHENGNITYMTGLTGTFRREVYPFYRTFRKANPSECMDEESVDVTVAVFAVISIIIAFCYFRVGVREGFMAAGALWFGLITFRTMTYIAG
;
A
#
# COMPACT_ATOMS: atom_id res chain seq x y z
N MET A 1 -1.65 -9.40 11.46
CA MET A 1 -0.51 -9.30 10.51
C MET A 1 0.82 -9.61 11.22
N ASN A 2 1.80 -10.27 10.59
CA ASN A 2 3.08 -10.64 11.23
C ASN A 2 4.12 -9.50 11.12
N ILE A 3 4.48 -8.90 12.26
CA ILE A 3 5.38 -7.74 12.39
C ILE A 3 6.75 -7.98 11.72
N ILE A 4 7.29 -9.20 11.79
CA ILE A 4 8.59 -9.55 11.18
C ILE A 4 8.55 -9.37 9.66
N LYS A 5 7.42 -9.72 9.05
CA LYS A 5 7.21 -9.59 7.60
C LYS A 5 7.13 -8.12 7.18
N ILE A 6 6.43 -7.30 7.96
CA ILE A 6 6.32 -5.85 7.73
C ILE A 6 7.71 -5.21 7.76
N ALA A 7 8.50 -5.53 8.78
CA ALA A 7 9.85 -5.01 8.92
C ALA A 7 10.76 -5.41 7.75
N SER A 8 10.72 -6.68 7.32
CA SER A 8 11.48 -7.15 6.16
C SER A 8 11.08 -6.44 4.86
N CYS A 9 9.81 -6.06 4.71
CA CYS A 9 9.35 -5.27 3.57
C CYS A 9 9.83 -3.80 3.65
N LEU A 10 9.85 -3.21 4.85
CA LEU A 10 10.29 -1.83 5.06
C LEU A 10 11.78 -1.65 4.75
N GLU A 11 12.60 -2.69 4.89
CA GLU A 11 14.02 -2.69 4.49
C GLU A 11 14.25 -2.30 3.03
N LYS A 12 13.28 -2.55 2.15
CA LYS A 12 13.48 -2.43 0.70
C LYS A 12 12.46 -1.53 0.02
N ASN A 13 11.28 -1.36 0.61
CA ASN A 13 10.19 -0.69 -0.08
C ASN A 13 9.24 0.06 0.87
N ASN A 14 8.46 0.96 0.27
CA ASN A 14 7.33 1.61 0.93
C ASN A 14 6.14 0.64 1.02
N ILE A 15 5.43 0.63 2.15
CA ILE A 15 4.30 -0.27 2.42
C ILE A 15 3.04 0.56 2.68
N VAL A 16 1.92 0.13 2.08
CA VAL A 16 0.61 0.70 2.45
C VAL A 16 -0.09 -0.31 3.34
N PHE A 17 -0.86 0.13 4.32
CA PHE A 17 -1.71 -0.72 5.13
C PHE A 17 -3.17 -0.37 4.88
N CYS A 18 -3.96 -1.37 4.50
CA CYS A 18 -5.38 -1.19 4.21
C CYS A 18 -6.20 -1.58 5.44
N GLY A 19 -6.87 -0.61 6.08
CA GLY A 19 -7.91 -0.90 7.07
C GLY A 19 -7.49 -1.02 8.53
N GLY A 20 -6.26 -0.65 8.91
CA GLY A 20 -5.86 -0.59 10.33
C GLY A 20 -4.98 0.61 10.68
N SER A 21 -4.66 0.75 11.96
CA SER A 21 -3.97 1.91 12.54
C SER A 21 -2.46 1.82 12.31
N VAL A 22 -1.90 2.78 11.56
CA VAL A 22 -0.44 2.90 11.37
C VAL A 22 0.26 3.11 12.71
N ARG A 23 -0.39 3.84 13.62
CA ARG A 23 0.11 4.12 14.97
C ARG A 23 0.30 2.85 15.79
N GLU A 24 -0.66 1.92 15.74
CA GLU A 24 -0.55 0.64 16.44
C GLU A 24 0.62 -0.17 15.87
N THR A 25 0.74 -0.23 14.54
CA THR A 25 1.85 -0.92 13.88
C THR A 25 3.21 -0.31 14.23
N TYR A 26 3.29 1.02 14.31
CA TYR A 26 4.49 1.72 14.77
C TYR A 26 4.90 1.29 16.18
N GLN A 27 3.93 1.20 17.11
CA GLN A 27 4.19 0.77 18.49
C GLN A 27 4.68 -0.68 18.54
N GLU A 28 3.98 -1.57 17.84
CA GLU A 28 4.33 -3.00 17.76
C GLU A 28 5.75 -3.24 17.19
N ILE A 29 6.12 -2.55 16.11
CA ILE A 29 7.47 -2.66 15.53
C ILE A 29 8.52 -2.08 16.48
N THR A 30 8.23 -0.95 17.15
CA THR A 30 9.15 -0.35 18.12
C THR A 30 9.42 -1.30 19.28
N GLU A 31 8.39 -1.97 19.80
CA GLU A 31 8.54 -2.99 20.85
C GLU A 31 9.33 -4.20 20.34
N ALA A 32 9.06 -4.67 19.13
CA ALA A 32 9.77 -5.81 18.54
C ALA A 32 11.26 -5.51 18.27
N LEU A 33 11.62 -4.28 17.89
CA LEU A 33 13.01 -3.83 17.77
C LEU A 33 13.69 -3.77 19.14
N ARG A 34 13.01 -3.25 20.16
CA ARG A 34 13.53 -3.22 21.54
C ARG A 34 13.80 -4.62 22.09
N ASP A 35 12.93 -5.56 21.77
CA ASP A 35 13.06 -6.98 22.14
C ASP A 35 14.05 -7.75 21.25
N GLN A 36 14.72 -7.10 20.29
CA GLN A 36 15.63 -7.70 19.31
C GLN A 36 15.00 -8.85 18.49
N LYS A 37 13.67 -8.81 18.30
CA LYS A 37 12.94 -9.79 17.49
C LYS A 37 13.09 -9.54 15.99
N ILE A 38 13.49 -8.33 15.61
CA ILE A 38 13.68 -7.88 14.24
C ILE A 38 15.16 -7.48 14.08
N PRO A 39 15.86 -7.96 13.03
CA PRO A 39 17.23 -7.54 12.76
C PRO A 39 17.27 -6.08 12.29
N GLY A 40 18.34 -5.37 12.67
CA GLY A 40 18.57 -3.97 12.28
C GLY A 40 18.30 -2.97 13.39
N ASP A 41 18.63 -1.71 13.12
CA ASP A 41 18.41 -0.57 14.02
C ASP A 41 17.96 0.66 13.21
N PRO A 42 16.79 0.58 12.54
CA PRO A 42 16.27 1.70 11.78
C PRO A 42 15.80 2.81 12.72
N VAL A 43 16.01 4.06 12.31
CA VAL A 43 15.45 5.21 13.01
C VAL A 43 13.95 5.27 12.73
N MET A 44 13.15 5.09 13.78
CA MET A 44 11.69 5.05 13.72
C MET A 44 11.11 6.46 13.86
N VAL A 45 10.24 6.85 12.95
CA VAL A 45 9.57 8.16 12.97
C VAL A 45 8.07 7.98 12.75
N TYR A 46 7.24 8.53 13.63
CA TYR A 46 5.79 8.57 13.43
C TYR A 46 5.32 10.00 13.14
N ILE A 47 4.66 10.18 12.00
CA ILE A 47 4.10 11.43 11.51
C ILE A 47 2.57 11.30 11.51
N PRO A 48 1.88 11.90 12.49
CA PRO A 48 0.41 11.81 12.59
C PRO A 48 -0.31 12.63 11.52
N SER A 49 0.35 13.66 10.98
CA SER A 49 -0.15 14.47 9.86
C SER A 49 1.01 14.85 8.96
N PRO A 50 0.97 14.55 7.65
CA PRO A 50 2.06 14.82 6.73
C PRO A 50 2.11 16.28 6.28
N MET A 51 1.09 17.06 6.67
CA MET A 51 1.00 18.48 6.42
C MET A 51 0.97 19.26 7.75
N PRO A 52 1.68 20.40 7.85
CA PRO A 52 2.49 21.03 6.80
C PRO A 52 3.85 20.33 6.56
N LEU A 53 4.28 20.24 5.29
CA LEU A 53 5.48 19.51 4.85
C LEU A 53 6.72 19.77 5.72
N LYS A 54 7.02 21.03 6.04
CA LYS A 54 8.20 21.38 6.84
C LYS A 54 8.16 20.74 8.23
N ALA A 55 6.99 20.66 8.87
CA ALA A 55 6.86 20.04 10.18
C ALA A 55 7.14 18.54 10.11
N GLY A 56 6.62 17.85 9.09
CA GLY A 56 6.90 16.42 8.87
C GLY A 56 8.39 16.16 8.60
N LEU A 57 9.04 16.98 7.77
CA LEU A 57 10.48 16.85 7.52
C LEU A 57 11.33 17.14 8.77
N MET A 58 10.94 18.13 9.58
CA MET A 58 11.61 18.42 10.85
C MET A 58 11.45 17.27 11.86
N MET A 59 10.30 16.58 11.89
CA MET A 59 10.13 15.39 12.73
C MET A 59 11.13 14.30 12.35
N ILE A 60 11.32 14.05 11.05
CA ILE A 60 12.32 13.09 10.58
C ILE A 60 13.72 13.55 10.99
N MET A 61 14.07 14.82 10.74
CA MET A 61 15.40 15.35 11.07
C MET A 61 15.70 15.22 12.57
N ARG A 62 14.74 15.55 13.43
CA ARG A 62 14.90 15.52 14.89
C ARG A 62 15.06 14.12 15.46
N SER A 63 14.61 13.09 14.75
CA SER A 63 14.87 11.70 15.14
C SER A 63 16.34 11.29 14.94
N HIS A 64 17.10 12.01 14.10
CA HIS A 64 18.53 11.81 13.89
C HIS A 64 19.39 12.85 14.62
N ASP A 65 18.92 14.10 14.65
CA ASP A 65 19.59 15.24 15.28
C ASP A 65 18.56 16.04 16.12
N PRO A 66 18.43 15.73 17.42
CA PRO A 66 17.49 16.42 18.31
C PRO A 66 17.72 17.93 18.42
N GLU A 67 18.93 18.41 18.11
CA GLU A 67 19.33 19.82 18.16
C GLU A 67 19.18 20.53 16.81
N ALA A 68 18.56 19.86 15.81
CA ALA A 68 18.38 20.40 14.47
C ALA A 68 17.71 21.80 14.48
N PRO A 69 18.29 22.81 13.79
CA PRO A 69 17.76 24.17 13.81
C PRO A 69 16.37 24.31 13.18
N ASP A 70 15.46 25.02 13.84
CA ASP A 70 14.09 25.26 13.33
C ASP A 70 14.04 26.14 12.07
N LYS A 71 15.10 26.92 11.82
CA LYS A 71 15.18 27.86 10.71
C LYS A 71 15.51 27.21 9.37
N LEU A 72 15.79 25.90 9.34
CA LEU A 72 16.10 25.20 8.10
C LEU A 72 14.99 25.35 7.06
N THR A 73 15.39 25.59 5.81
CA THR A 73 14.48 25.59 4.67
C THR A 73 14.12 24.16 4.29
N VAL A 74 13.04 23.99 3.51
CA VAL A 74 12.66 22.65 2.99
C VAL A 74 13.78 22.03 2.17
N ASN A 75 14.52 22.81 1.36
CA ASN A 75 15.60 22.27 0.54
C ASN A 75 16.79 21.83 1.39
N GLU A 76 17.17 22.62 2.40
CA GLU A 76 18.23 22.23 3.34
C GLU A 76 17.86 20.96 4.13
N LEU A 77 16.58 20.80 4.50
CA LEU A 77 16.10 19.58 5.13
C LEU A 77 16.22 18.38 4.19
N LEU A 78 15.84 18.55 2.92
CA LEU A 78 15.94 17.47 1.93
C LEU A 78 17.38 17.03 1.72
N GLU A 79 18.31 17.97 1.56
CA GLU A 79 19.74 17.68 1.40
C GLU A 79 20.28 16.91 2.60
N ARG A 80 20.05 17.42 3.82
CA ARG A 80 20.51 16.75 5.05
C ARG A 80 19.91 15.36 5.21
N LEU A 81 18.60 15.22 5.02
CA LEU A 81 17.90 13.93 5.14
C LEU A 81 18.35 12.92 4.07
N SER A 82 18.68 13.38 2.85
CA SER A 82 19.20 12.50 1.80
C SER A 82 20.62 12.01 2.07
N SER A 83 21.41 12.76 2.86
CA SER A 83 22.78 12.41 3.23
C SER A 83 22.90 11.49 4.45
N LEU A 84 21.78 11.09 5.06
CA LEU A 84 21.79 10.19 6.21
C LEU A 84 22.17 8.77 5.79
N GLU A 85 23.15 8.19 6.48
CA GLU A 85 23.55 6.79 6.27
C GLU A 85 22.57 5.81 6.92
N SER A 86 21.97 6.21 8.04
CA SER A 86 21.03 5.42 8.82
C SER A 86 19.71 5.20 8.07
N MET A 87 19.27 3.94 8.09
CA MET A 87 17.97 3.59 7.55
C MET A 87 16.87 4.22 8.42
N THR A 88 15.90 4.86 7.78
CA THR A 88 14.81 5.54 8.48
C THR A 88 13.46 5.00 8.03
N TRP A 89 12.65 4.54 8.97
CA TRP A 89 11.29 4.08 8.70
C TRP A 89 10.30 5.13 9.19
N VAL A 90 9.54 5.69 8.24
CA VAL A 90 8.58 6.78 8.50
C VAL A 90 7.16 6.24 8.40
N PHE A 91 6.47 6.27 9.52
CA PHE A 91 5.08 5.85 9.69
C PHE A 91 4.18 7.06 9.58
N MET A 92 3.37 7.13 8.54
CA MET A 92 2.59 8.31 8.19
C MET A 92 1.10 7.99 8.18
N ASP A 93 0.35 8.68 9.03
CA ASP A 93 -1.10 8.72 8.90
C ASP A 93 -1.53 9.75 7.85
N HIS A 94 -2.73 9.57 7.30
CA HIS A 94 -3.38 10.54 6.41
C HIS A 94 -2.53 11.01 5.22
N PHE A 95 -1.77 10.12 4.58
CA PHE A 95 -0.96 10.50 3.41
C PHE A 95 -1.81 11.03 2.24
N GLU A 96 -3.10 10.70 2.20
CA GLU A 96 -4.08 11.21 1.25
C GLU A 96 -4.21 12.74 1.26
N ASP A 97 -3.85 13.40 2.36
CA ASP A 97 -3.90 14.85 2.54
C ASP A 97 -2.69 15.59 1.94
N LEU A 98 -1.70 14.85 1.40
CA LEU A 98 -0.54 15.44 0.77
C LEU A 98 -0.92 16.32 -0.43
N SER A 99 -0.34 17.51 -0.50
CA SER A 99 -0.34 18.29 -1.73
C SER A 99 0.61 17.68 -2.78
N GLU A 100 0.42 18.00 -4.06
CA GLU A 100 1.34 17.55 -5.13
C GLU A 100 2.80 17.91 -4.85
N LYS A 101 3.04 19.11 -4.32
CA LYS A 101 4.40 19.56 -3.99
C LYS A 101 4.98 18.73 -2.86
N ALA A 102 4.19 18.45 -1.82
CA ALA A 102 4.65 17.65 -0.69
C ALA A 102 4.89 16.20 -1.08
N SER A 103 3.98 15.58 -1.85
CA SER A 103 4.12 14.20 -2.32
C SER A 103 5.40 14.01 -3.15
N ARG A 104 5.74 14.96 -4.02
CA ARG A 104 7.00 14.95 -4.79
C ARG A 104 8.25 15.04 -3.90
N LYS A 105 8.19 15.79 -2.78
CA LYS A 105 9.33 15.90 -1.86
C LYS A 105 9.55 14.62 -1.05
N TYR A 106 8.48 13.99 -0.57
CA TYR A 106 8.57 12.68 0.10
C TYR A 106 9.03 11.59 -0.86
N LEU A 107 8.52 11.59 -2.11
CA LEU A 107 9.00 10.70 -3.16
C LEU A 107 10.50 10.89 -3.42
N TRP A 108 10.95 12.13 -3.54
CA TRP A 108 12.36 12.42 -3.75
C TRP A 108 13.23 11.89 -2.60
N LEU A 109 12.79 12.00 -1.35
CA LEU A 109 13.50 11.44 -0.20
C LEU A 109 13.54 9.91 -0.22
N HIS A 110 12.48 9.27 -0.69
CA HIS A 110 12.49 7.81 -0.88
C HIS A 110 13.52 7.38 -1.95
N GLU A 111 13.61 8.14 -3.05
CA GLU A 111 14.47 7.79 -4.18
C GLU A 111 15.95 8.16 -3.96
N ASN A 112 16.23 9.19 -3.16
CA ASN A 112 17.58 9.76 -3.00
C ASN A 112 18.14 9.62 -1.59
N GLY A 113 17.33 9.24 -0.60
CA GLY A 113 17.74 9.02 0.79
C GLY A 113 17.45 7.61 1.26
N ASN A 114 17.93 7.27 2.46
CA ASN A 114 17.68 5.96 3.07
C ASN A 114 16.36 5.94 3.88
N ILE A 115 15.28 6.45 3.27
CA ILE A 115 13.98 6.66 3.93
C ILE A 115 12.91 5.80 3.26
N THR A 116 12.29 4.92 4.04
CA THR A 116 11.13 4.13 3.61
C THR A 116 9.89 4.53 4.40
N TYR A 117 8.74 4.48 3.73
CA TYR A 117 7.48 4.97 4.25
C TYR A 117 6.50 3.82 4.46
N MET A 118 5.88 3.79 5.63
CA MET A 118 4.66 3.03 5.89
C MET A 118 3.49 4.00 6.02
N THR A 119 2.38 3.71 5.37
CA THR A 119 1.19 4.55 5.50
C THR A 119 -0.10 3.76 5.49
N GLY A 120 -1.14 4.30 6.14
CA GLY A 120 -2.48 3.74 6.15
C GLY A 120 -3.31 4.35 5.04
N LEU A 121 -4.03 3.54 4.28
CA LEU A 121 -5.00 4.04 3.30
C LEU A 121 -6.38 4.15 3.93
N THR A 122 -6.76 5.36 4.33
CA THR A 122 -8.10 5.68 4.82
C THR A 122 -8.92 6.38 3.73
N GLY A 123 -9.53 5.61 2.83
CA GLY A 123 -10.49 6.12 1.83
C GLY A 123 -9.88 6.49 0.48
N THR A 124 -10.43 7.51 -0.18
CA THR A 124 -10.03 7.93 -1.54
C THR A 124 -8.99 9.05 -1.50
N PHE A 125 -7.89 8.89 -2.23
CA PHE A 125 -6.83 9.91 -2.33
C PHE A 125 -6.91 10.68 -3.65
N ARG A 126 -6.34 11.89 -3.68
CA ARG A 126 -6.35 12.75 -4.87
C ARG A 126 -5.31 12.30 -5.91
N ARG A 127 -5.57 12.55 -7.20
CA ARG A 127 -4.69 12.11 -8.30
C ARG A 127 -3.28 12.69 -8.20
N GLU A 128 -3.11 13.83 -7.56
CA GLU A 128 -1.81 14.51 -7.38
C GLU A 128 -0.84 13.72 -6.47
N VAL A 129 -1.36 12.86 -5.59
CA VAL A 129 -0.56 12.02 -4.70
C VAL A 129 -0.18 10.69 -5.36
N TYR A 130 -0.79 10.38 -6.52
CA TYR A 130 -0.62 9.10 -7.21
C TYR A 130 0.83 8.70 -7.53
N PRO A 131 1.75 9.62 -7.93
CA PRO A 131 3.15 9.24 -8.16
C PRO A 131 3.83 8.70 -6.91
N PHE A 132 3.60 9.32 -5.75
CA PHE A 132 4.09 8.83 -4.46
C PHE A 132 3.39 7.51 -4.10
N TYR A 133 2.06 7.45 -4.24
CA TYR A 133 1.28 6.22 -4.03
C TYR A 133 1.77 5.01 -4.85
N ARG A 134 2.23 5.24 -6.09
CA ARG A 134 2.73 4.16 -6.96
C ARG A 134 3.94 3.43 -6.36
N THR A 135 4.75 4.10 -5.55
CA THR A 135 5.90 3.46 -4.87
C THR A 135 5.43 2.38 -3.91
N PHE A 136 4.38 2.65 -3.14
CA PHE A 136 3.74 1.67 -2.27
C PHE A 136 3.17 0.50 -3.10
N ARG A 137 2.46 0.77 -4.19
CA ARG A 137 1.82 -0.28 -5.02
C ARG A 137 2.80 -1.31 -5.58
N LYS A 138 4.05 -0.93 -5.87
CA LYS A 138 5.06 -1.88 -6.39
C LYS A 138 5.50 -2.92 -5.36
N ALA A 139 5.35 -2.62 -4.08
CA ALA A 139 5.78 -3.46 -2.96
C ALA A 139 4.63 -4.05 -2.14
N ASN A 140 3.40 -3.78 -2.57
CA ASN A 140 2.21 -4.49 -2.14
C ASN A 140 1.74 -5.55 -3.17
N PRO A 141 2.59 -6.41 -3.78
CA PRO A 141 2.05 -7.64 -4.36
C PRO A 141 1.47 -8.47 -3.21
N SER A 142 0.38 -9.19 -3.50
CA SER A 142 -0.41 -10.04 -2.58
C SER A 142 0.43 -10.76 -1.51
N GLU A 143 1.60 -11.26 -1.89
CA GLU A 143 2.54 -11.93 -1.01
C GLU A 143 2.92 -11.17 0.27
N CYS A 144 2.90 -9.83 0.30
CA CYS A 144 3.32 -9.02 1.46
C CYS A 144 2.15 -8.57 2.35
N MET A 145 0.91 -8.65 1.86
CA MET A 145 -0.30 -8.06 2.48
C MET A 145 -1.44 -9.06 2.69
N ASP A 146 -1.27 -10.32 2.31
CA ASP A 146 -2.28 -11.36 2.54
C ASP A 146 -2.45 -11.65 4.05
N GLU A 147 -3.47 -11.05 4.64
CA GLU A 147 -4.47 -11.85 5.37
C GLU A 147 -5.57 -12.20 4.36
N GLU A 148 -5.84 -13.50 4.26
CA GLU A 148 -6.80 -14.17 3.39
C GLU A 148 -8.06 -13.37 3.05
N SER A 149 -7.99 -12.54 2.02
CA SER A 149 -9.17 -12.24 1.21
C SER A 149 -9.06 -13.08 -0.03
N VAL A 150 -9.52 -14.34 0.07
CA VAL A 150 -9.78 -15.13 -1.13
C VAL A 150 -10.74 -14.29 -1.95
N ASP A 151 -10.28 -13.81 -3.12
CA ASP A 151 -11.12 -13.06 -4.03
C ASP A 151 -12.19 -14.00 -4.59
N VAL A 152 -13.29 -14.12 -3.84
CA VAL A 152 -14.41 -14.98 -4.18
C VAL A 152 -15.15 -14.42 -5.39
N THR A 153 -14.84 -13.22 -5.87
CA THR A 153 -15.49 -12.59 -7.02
C THR A 153 -15.36 -13.45 -8.26
N VAL A 154 -14.15 -13.97 -8.54
CA VAL A 154 -13.90 -14.86 -9.68
C VAL A 154 -14.63 -16.19 -9.49
N ALA A 155 -14.64 -16.74 -8.27
CA ALA A 155 -15.35 -17.97 -7.96
C ALA A 155 -16.87 -17.81 -8.09
N VAL A 156 -17.43 -16.69 -7.63
CA VAL A 156 -18.84 -16.31 -7.75
C VAL A 156 -19.22 -16.13 -9.22
N PHE A 157 -18.40 -15.46 -10.02
CA PHE A 157 -18.63 -15.32 -11.46
C PHE A 157 -18.59 -16.67 -12.18
N ALA A 158 -17.69 -17.58 -11.79
CA ALA A 158 -17.65 -18.93 -12.32
C ALA A 158 -18.94 -19.70 -11.99
N VAL A 159 -19.42 -19.62 -10.74
CA VAL A 159 -20.68 -20.25 -10.30
C VAL A 159 -21.88 -19.69 -11.06
N ILE A 160 -21.98 -18.36 -11.19
CA ILE A 160 -23.07 -17.70 -11.93
C ILE A 160 -23.05 -18.13 -13.41
N SER A 161 -21.87 -18.16 -14.01
CA SER A 161 -21.70 -18.58 -15.41
C SER A 161 -22.08 -20.05 -15.63
N ILE A 162 -21.76 -20.93 -14.69
CA ILE A 162 -22.17 -22.34 -14.71
C ILE A 162 -23.70 -22.44 -14.58
N ILE A 163 -24.32 -21.71 -13.67
CA ILE A 163 -25.79 -21.69 -13.51
C ILE A 163 -26.47 -21.21 -14.80
N ILE A 164 -25.96 -20.15 -15.43
CA ILE A 164 -26.47 -19.62 -16.69
C ILE A 164 -26.30 -20.64 -17.82
N ALA A 165 -25.16 -21.31 -17.91
CA ALA A 165 -24.93 -22.38 -18.87
C ALA A 165 -25.91 -23.55 -18.67
N PHE A 166 -26.19 -23.96 -17.43
CA PHE A 166 -27.18 -25.00 -17.13
C PHE A 166 -28.60 -24.57 -17.48
N CYS A 167 -28.99 -23.34 -17.17
CA CYS A 167 -30.29 -22.78 -17.55
C CYS A 167 -30.46 -22.75 -19.08
N TYR A 168 -29.44 -22.27 -19.80
CA TYR A 168 -29.44 -22.22 -21.26
C TYR A 168 -29.46 -23.62 -21.88
N PHE A 169 -28.68 -24.57 -21.33
CA PHE A 169 -28.68 -25.96 -21.77
C PHE A 169 -30.05 -26.62 -21.56
N ARG A 170 -30.69 -26.41 -20.41
CA ARG A 170 -32.02 -26.97 -20.11
C ARG A 170 -33.09 -26.47 -21.07
N VAL A 171 -33.04 -25.19 -21.47
CA VAL A 171 -33.92 -24.62 -22.49
C VAL A 171 -33.54 -25.13 -23.88
N GLY A 172 -32.25 -25.16 -24.21
CA GLY A 172 -31.72 -25.60 -25.50
C GLY A 172 -32.03 -27.06 -25.83
N VAL A 173 -32.01 -27.97 -24.84
CA VAL A 173 -32.39 -29.39 -25.03
C VAL A 173 -33.85 -29.53 -25.45
N ARG A 174 -34.74 -28.62 -25.02
CA ARG A 174 -36.15 -28.60 -25.39
C ARG A 174 -36.37 -28.12 -26.83
N GLU A 175 -35.48 -27.27 -27.32
CA GLU A 175 -35.55 -26.61 -28.64
C GLU A 175 -34.53 -27.19 -29.67
N GLY A 176 -33.79 -28.24 -29.30
CA GLY A 176 -32.86 -28.95 -30.21
C GLY A 176 -31.46 -28.33 -30.37
N PHE A 177 -31.04 -27.41 -29.51
CA PHE A 177 -29.72 -26.78 -29.57
C PHE A 177 -28.61 -27.64 -28.93
N MET A 178 -27.42 -27.63 -29.56
CA MET A 178 -26.26 -28.42 -29.13
C MET A 178 -25.63 -27.89 -27.82
N ALA A 179 -25.16 -28.81 -26.97
CA ALA A 179 -24.45 -28.54 -25.71
C ALA A 179 -23.30 -27.51 -25.83
N ALA A 180 -22.68 -27.44 -27.01
CA ALA A 180 -21.63 -26.48 -27.33
C ALA A 180 -22.09 -25.01 -27.20
N GLY A 181 -23.34 -24.70 -27.54
CA GLY A 181 -23.87 -23.33 -27.43
C GLY A 181 -24.03 -22.88 -25.97
N ALA A 182 -24.42 -23.79 -25.08
CA ALA A 182 -24.57 -23.50 -23.65
C ALA A 182 -23.22 -23.25 -22.96
N LEU A 183 -22.21 -24.07 -23.28
CA LEU A 183 -20.85 -23.88 -22.80
C LEU A 183 -20.25 -22.56 -23.30
N TRP A 184 -20.47 -22.24 -24.58
CA TRP A 184 -20.01 -20.98 -25.17
C TRP A 184 -20.68 -19.77 -24.52
N PHE A 185 -21.97 -19.85 -24.24
CA PHE A 185 -22.72 -18.79 -23.58
C PHE A 185 -22.23 -18.53 -22.15
N GLY A 186 -22.03 -19.60 -21.36
CA GLY A 186 -21.43 -19.49 -20.02
C GLY A 186 -20.03 -18.88 -20.05
N LEU A 187 -19.19 -19.26 -21.02
CA LEU A 187 -17.85 -18.70 -21.17
C LEU A 187 -17.86 -17.21 -21.54
N ILE A 188 -18.77 -16.79 -22.43
CA ILE A 188 -18.96 -15.37 -22.76
C ILE A 188 -19.40 -14.60 -21.52
N THR A 189 -20.39 -15.11 -20.77
CA THR A 189 -20.86 -14.44 -19.56
C THR A 189 -19.75 -14.28 -18.52
N PHE A 190 -18.96 -15.34 -18.29
CA PHE A 190 -17.80 -15.28 -17.41
C PHE A 190 -16.82 -14.18 -17.85
N ARG A 191 -16.44 -14.20 -19.13
CA ARG A 191 -15.52 -13.21 -19.71
C ARG A 191 -16.06 -11.79 -19.56
N THR A 192 -17.35 -11.57 -19.82
CA THR A 192 -17.98 -10.26 -19.69
C THR A 192 -17.99 -9.76 -18.25
N MET A 193 -18.33 -10.63 -17.29
CA MET A 193 -18.32 -10.27 -15.86
C MET A 193 -16.90 -9.93 -15.39
N THR A 194 -15.89 -10.73 -15.78
CA THR A 194 -14.49 -10.43 -15.46
C THR A 194 -13.98 -9.16 -16.13
N TYR A 195 -14.49 -8.80 -17.31
CA TYR A 195 -14.10 -7.57 -18.01
C TYR A 195 -14.74 -6.30 -17.41
N ILE A 196 -15.94 -6.41 -16.85
CA ILE A 196 -16.62 -5.27 -16.21
C ILE A 196 -16.09 -5.03 -14.80
N ALA A 197 -15.66 -6.09 -14.10
CA ALA A 197 -15.21 -6.04 -12.72
C ALA A 197 -13.69 -5.80 -12.56
N GLY A 198 -12.88 -6.12 -13.57
CA GLY A 198 -11.43 -5.85 -13.61
C GLY A 198 -11.09 -4.51 -14.23
#